data_AF-A0A369BFR3-F1
#
_entry.id   AF-A0A369BFR3-F1
#
_cell.length_a   1.000
_cell.length_b   1.000
_cell.length_c   1.000
_cell.angle_alpha   90.00
_cell.angle_beta   90.00
_cell.angle_gamma   90.00
#
_symmetry.space_group_name_H-M   'P 1'
#
loop_
_entity.id
_entity.type
_entity.pdbx_description
1 polymer ?
#
loop_
_entity_poly.entity_id
_entity_poly.type
_entity_poly.pdbx_seq_one_letter_code
_entity_poly.pdbx_strand_id
1 'polypeptide(L)' 'MAETETSARMLSAPNGGGNVWPKQRCPAFTPRKAAPPGMEECWFCRYADFHLDKPKALEVGICLWPEINLK' A
#
# COMPACT_ATOMS: atom_id res chain seq x y z
N MET A 1 21.67 21.39 5.07
CA MET A 1 20.32 21.55 4.51
C MET A 1 19.77 20.14 4.36
N ALA A 2 18.65 19.88 5.04
CA ALA A 2 17.88 18.65 5.17
C ALA A 2 18.49 17.38 4.53
N GLU A 3 18.90 16.45 5.40
CA GLU A 3 18.93 15.03 5.05
C GLU A 3 17.54 14.70 4.51
N THR A 4 17.41 14.50 3.20
CA THR A 4 16.17 14.02 2.58
C THR A 4 16.02 12.55 2.92
N GLU A 5 15.71 12.31 4.18
CA GLU A 5 15.36 11.03 4.75
C GLU A 5 14.09 10.53 4.07
N THR A 6 14.16 9.25 3.68
CA THR A 6 13.08 8.48 3.04
C THR A 6 12.82 8.88 1.59
N SER A 7 13.65 8.33 0.69
CA SER A 7 13.19 7.92 -0.63
C SER A 7 12.02 6.94 -0.43
N ALA A 8 10.81 7.49 -0.28
CA ALA A 8 9.61 6.72 -0.47
C ALA A 8 9.79 6.08 -1.86
N ARG A 9 9.74 4.74 -1.95
CA ARG A 9 9.89 4.05 -3.23
C ARG A 9 8.65 4.36 -4.07
N MET A 10 8.69 5.52 -4.73
CA MET A 10 7.65 5.96 -5.64
C MET A 10 7.71 5.05 -6.84
N LEU A 11 6.67 4.25 -7.01
CA LEU A 11 6.49 3.44 -8.19
C LEU A 11 5.98 4.33 -9.33
N SER A 12 6.48 4.11 -10.54
CA SER A 12 5.95 4.77 -11.73
C SER A 12 4.55 4.27 -12.11
N ALA A 13 4.13 3.11 -11.60
CA ALA A 13 2.84 2.47 -11.86
C ALA A 13 2.38 1.64 -10.64
N PRO A 14 1.08 1.26 -10.54
CA PRO A 14 0.60 0.35 -9.49
C PRO A 14 1.26 -1.02 -9.60
N ASN A 15 1.57 -1.65 -8.47
CA ASN A 15 2.20 -2.98 -8.44
C ASN A 15 1.18 -4.11 -8.41
N GLY A 16 0.16 -4.07 -9.27
CA GLY A 16 -0.93 -5.06 -9.28
C GLY A 16 -0.42 -6.51 -9.30
N GLY A 17 -0.90 -7.33 -8.38
CA GLY A 17 -0.45 -8.72 -8.13
C GLY A 17 0.88 -8.86 -7.39
N GLY A 18 1.60 -7.76 -7.13
CA GLY A 18 2.91 -7.75 -6.48
C GLY A 18 2.88 -7.29 -5.02
N ASN A 19 4.04 -7.39 -4.37
CA ASN A 19 4.18 -7.04 -2.94
C ASN A 19 4.07 -5.52 -2.69
N VAL A 20 3.47 -5.18 -1.55
CA VAL A 20 3.37 -3.85 -0.98
C VAL A 20 4.38 -3.75 0.17
N TRP A 21 5.29 -2.80 0.06
CA TRP A 21 6.33 -2.52 1.04
C TRP A 21 6.02 -1.25 1.84
N PRO A 22 6.58 -1.10 3.06
CA PRO A 22 6.41 0.13 3.82
C PRO A 22 7.16 1.25 3.12
N LYS A 23 6.69 2.50 3.28
CA LYS A 23 7.24 3.68 2.60
C LYS A 23 7.15 3.65 1.07
N GLN A 24 6.49 2.65 0.47
CA GLN A 24 6.25 2.60 -0.96
C GLN A 24 5.00 3.41 -1.30
N ARG A 25 4.98 4.10 -2.44
CA ARG A 25 3.79 4.84 -2.91
C ARG A 25 3.62 4.60 -4.41
N CYS A 26 2.40 4.43 -4.88
CA CYS A 26 2.08 4.30 -6.31
C CYS A 26 1.10 5.40 -6.73
N PRO A 27 1.01 5.73 -8.03
CA PRO A 27 0.12 6.77 -8.54
C PRO A 27 -1.37 6.42 -8.36
N ALA A 28 -1.72 5.14 -8.17
CA ALA A 28 -3.09 4.72 -7.88
C ALA A 28 -3.41 4.62 -6.38
N PHE A 29 -2.57 5.22 -5.52
CA PHE A 29 -2.83 5.25 -4.09
C PHE A 29 -4.23 5.81 -3.83
N THR A 30 -5.05 5.02 -3.14
CA THR A 30 -6.38 5.42 -2.71
C THR A 30 -6.50 5.08 -1.23
N PRO A 31 -6.65 6.08 -0.35
CA PRO A 31 -6.69 5.83 1.09
C PRO A 31 -7.91 4.98 1.46
N ARG A 32 -7.74 4.06 2.40
CA ARG A 32 -8.88 3.38 3.04
C ARG A 32 -9.61 4.36 3.98
N LYS A 33 -10.91 4.13 4.25
CA LYS A 33 -11.74 5.01 5.10
C LYS A 33 -11.15 5.24 6.51
N ALA A 34 -10.43 4.25 7.03
CA ALA A 34 -9.74 4.30 8.31
C ALA A 34 -8.22 4.52 8.18
N ALA A 35 -7.76 5.15 7.11
CA ALA A 35 -6.37 5.55 6.98
C ALA A 35 -6.12 6.81 7.83
N PRO A 36 -5.05 6.86 8.63
CA PRO A 36 -4.68 8.08 9.34
C PRO A 36 -4.33 9.19 8.33
N PRO A 37 -4.72 10.45 8.60
CA PRO A 37 -4.42 11.58 7.72
C PRO A 37 -2.90 11.75 7.58
N GLY A 38 -2.44 12.00 6.36
CA GLY A 38 -1.02 12.19 6.06
C GLY A 38 -0.23 10.91 5.76
N MET A 39 -0.81 9.71 5.90
CA MET A 39 -0.17 8.48 5.45
C MET A 39 -0.55 8.13 4.00
N GLU A 40 0.30 8.57 3.07
CA GLU A 40 0.16 8.34 1.63
C GLU A 40 0.98 7.15 1.11
N GLU A 41 1.04 6.05 1.86
CA GLU A 41 1.83 4.86 1.50
C GLU A 41 0.92 3.76 0.96
N CYS A 42 1.39 2.98 -0.01
CA CYS A 42 0.72 1.80 -0.55
C CYS A 42 0.23 0.85 0.55
N TRP A 43 0.90 0.80 1.70
CA TRP A 43 0.48 0.02 2.86
C TRP A 43 -0.90 0.43 3.41
N PHE A 44 -1.26 1.71 3.32
CA PHE A 44 -2.55 2.26 3.75
C PHE A 44 -3.56 2.38 2.60
N CYS A 45 -3.18 1.88 1.43
CA CYS A 45 -4.03 1.88 0.25
C CYS A 45 -5.16 0.85 0.40
N ARG A 46 -6.36 1.19 -0.05
CA ARG A 46 -7.50 0.26 -0.07
C ARG A 46 -7.27 -0.99 -0.92
N TYR A 47 -6.32 -0.95 -1.85
CA TYR A 47 -5.93 -2.07 -2.70
C TYR A 47 -4.89 -2.99 -2.04
N ALA A 48 -4.34 -2.62 -0.89
CA ALA A 48 -3.38 -3.46 -0.18
C ALA A 48 -4.10 -4.49 0.68
N ASP A 49 -3.85 -5.77 0.41
CA ASP A 49 -4.38 -6.89 1.15
C ASP A 49 -3.26 -7.57 1.94
N PHE A 50 -3.46 -7.67 3.25
CA PHE A 50 -2.52 -8.32 4.17
C PHE A 50 -3.07 -9.65 4.67
N HIS A 51 -4.16 -10.15 4.07
CA HIS A 51 -4.85 -11.36 4.51
C HIS A 51 -5.26 -11.31 5.99
N LEU A 52 -5.59 -10.12 6.53
CA LEU A 52 -5.98 -9.97 7.94
C LEU A 52 -7.28 -10.73 8.27
N ASP A 53 -8.13 -10.95 7.27
CA ASP A 53 -9.38 -11.71 7.38
C ASP A 53 -9.17 -13.23 7.19
N LYS A 54 -8.00 -13.66 6.71
CA LYS A 54 -7.69 -15.08 6.50
C LYS A 54 -6.94 -15.64 7.72
N PRO A 55 -6.98 -16.97 7.95
CA PRO A 55 -6.28 -17.60 9.06
C PRO A 55 -4.75 -17.40 9.04
N LYS A 56 -4.18 -16.97 7.89
CA LYS A 56 -2.77 -16.63 7.75
C LYS A 56 -2.63 -15.21 7.22
N ALA A 57 -2.32 -14.28 8.12
CA ALA A 57 -1.88 -12.95 7.75
C ALA A 57 -0.55 -13.02 6.99
N LEU A 58 -0.36 -12.12 6.04
CA LEU A 58 0.90 -11.97 5.32
C LEU A 58 1.78 -10.92 6.01
N GLU A 59 3.08 -11.21 6.11
CA GLU A 59 4.08 -10.26 6.59
C GLU A 59 4.30 -9.09 5.60
N VAL A 60 4.00 -9.33 4.32
CA VAL A 60 4.04 -8.35 3.24
C VAL A 60 2.67 -8.27 2.57
N GLY A 61 2.16 -7.06 2.36
CA GLY A 61 0.88 -6.89 1.68
C GLY A 61 0.97 -7.24 0.21
N ILE A 62 -0.15 -7.54 -0.43
CA ILE A 62 -0.26 -7.71 -1.87
C ILE A 62 -1.10 -6.56 -2.43
N CYS A 63 -0.64 -5.93 -3.51
CA CYS A 63 -1.39 -4.91 -4.21
C CYS A 63 -2.38 -5.61 -5.15
N LEU A 64 -3.68 -5.48 -4.87
CA LEU A 64 -4.72 -6.10 -5.68
C LEU A 64 -5.18 -5.21 -6.84
N TRP A 65 -4.62 -4.01 -6.99
CA TRP A 65 -5.03 -3.06 -8.03
C TRP A 65 -5.05 -3.72 -9.43
N PRO A 66 -6.07 -3.46 -10.27
CA PRO A 66 -7.22 -2.56 -10.04
C PRO A 66 -8.38 -3.21 -9.26
N GLU A 67 -8.26 -4.49 -8.90
CA GLU A 67 -9.28 -5.22 -8.16
C GLU A 67 -9.19 -4.85 -6.67
N ILE A 68 -10.34 -4.73 -6.02
CA ILE A 68 -10.40 -4.54 -4.57
C ILE A 68 -11.11 -5.75 -4.02
N ASN A 69 -10.46 -6.46 -3.09
CA ASN A 69 -11.15 -7.45 -2.27
C ASN A 69 -11.94 -6.70 -1.18
N LEU A 70 -12.91 -5.88 -1.61
CA LEU A 70 -13.91 -5.31 -0.72
C LEU A 70 -14.98 -6.38 -0.51
N LYS A 71 -14.89 -7.10 0.60
CA LYS A 71 -16.05 -7.68 1.25
C LYS A 71 -16.37 -6.88 2.50
#